data_AF-A0A9W3JW51-F1
#
_entry.id   AF-A0A9W3JW51-F1
#
_cell.length_a   1.000
_cell.length_b   1.000
_cell.length_c   1.000
_cell.angle_alpha   90.00
_cell.angle_beta   90.00
_cell.angle_gamma   90.00
#
_symmetry.space_group_name_H-M   'P 1'
#
loop_
_entity.id
_entity.type
_entity.pdbx_description
1 polymer ?
#
loop_
_entity_poly.entity_id
_entity_poly.type
_entity_poly.pdbx_seq_one_letter_code
_entity_poly.pdbx_strand_id
1 'polypeptide(L)'
;MDLTQAKERVRSDIHNGNLVSELENHESQQEIQLFLEGVKPALLLRNKGQIVESLVTHFPSVSFPHRFGQVLIFQNGEDLKQFILNGTFIRVEKPILDYKTSELGSVLGYPPNACEVFKLNGLKENIAKSTGKDPIDMIELYPVDYHGIKFFTSLDHFEEDIEWLLAKRPVPTHLETVITIELDKPNGKRLVVKYEDFDLHYAKELEQSC
;
A
#
# COMPACT_ATOMS: atom_id res chain seq x y z
N MET A 1 8.89 22.78 6.73
CA MET A 1 10.07 21.96 7.01
C MET A 1 10.48 21.32 5.69
N ASP A 2 11.76 21.38 5.34
CA ASP A 2 12.29 20.81 4.11
C ASP A 2 12.25 19.26 4.19
N LEU A 3 11.86 18.61 3.10
CA LEU A 3 11.75 17.14 3.02
C LEU A 3 13.09 16.47 3.31
N THR A 4 14.18 17.07 2.84
CA THR A 4 15.54 16.57 3.08
C THR A 4 15.85 16.54 4.58
N GLN A 5 15.53 17.62 5.29
CA GLN A 5 15.73 17.72 6.74
C GLN A 5 14.86 16.73 7.52
N ALA A 6 13.61 16.50 7.11
CA ALA A 6 12.73 15.51 7.75
C ALA A 6 13.31 14.09 7.63
N LYS A 7 13.78 13.71 6.43
CA LYS A 7 14.43 12.43 6.17
C LYS A 7 15.70 12.24 6.99
N GLU A 8 16.56 13.26 7.03
CA GLU A 8 17.81 13.23 7.82
C GLU A 8 17.55 13.11 9.32
N ARG A 9 16.51 13.77 9.84
CA ARG A 9 16.13 13.65 11.26
C ARG A 9 15.65 12.27 11.60
N VAL A 10 14.76 11.66 10.81
CA VAL A 10 14.34 10.27 11.06
C VAL A 10 15.51 9.30 10.94
N ARG A 11 16.39 9.47 9.94
CA ARG A 11 17.62 8.66 9.85
C ARG A 11 18.52 8.85 11.07
N SER A 12 18.69 10.08 11.55
CA SER A 12 19.43 10.37 12.77
C SER A 12 18.78 9.70 13.99
N ASP A 13 17.46 9.78 14.15
CA ASP A 13 16.74 9.14 15.24
C ASP A 13 16.91 7.61 15.19
N ILE A 14 16.92 7.02 14.00
CA ILE A 14 17.17 5.58 13.81
C ILE A 14 18.55 5.19 14.34
N HIS A 15 19.60 5.92 13.94
CA HIS A 15 20.98 5.58 14.29
C HIS A 15 21.33 5.97 15.73
N ASN A 16 20.95 7.16 16.17
CA ASN A 16 21.33 7.73 17.47
C ASN A 16 20.38 7.30 18.60
N GLY A 17 19.10 7.05 18.28
CA GLY A 17 18.11 6.54 19.23
C GLY A 17 18.14 5.03 19.39
N ASN A 18 19.07 4.33 18.72
CA ASN A 18 19.15 2.87 18.70
C ASN A 18 17.86 2.18 18.20
N LEU A 19 17.09 2.85 17.31
CA LEU A 19 15.87 2.30 16.73
C LEU A 19 16.15 1.36 15.55
N VAL A 20 17.43 1.12 15.23
CA VAL A 20 17.85 0.17 14.18
C VAL A 20 17.17 -1.18 14.38
N SER A 21 17.27 -1.74 15.59
CA SER A 21 16.66 -3.03 15.91
C SER A 21 15.13 -2.98 15.86
N GLU A 22 14.50 -1.85 16.23
CA GLU A 22 13.05 -1.69 16.09
C GLU A 22 12.64 -1.69 14.62
N LEU A 23 13.35 -0.95 13.77
CA LEU A 23 13.10 -0.89 12.33
C LEU A 23 13.33 -2.25 11.67
N GLU A 24 14.42 -2.96 11.98
CA GLU A 24 14.73 -4.29 11.45
C GLU A 24 13.67 -5.34 11.81
N ASN A 25 13.00 -5.19 12.95
CA ASN A 25 11.93 -6.08 13.40
C ASN A 25 10.53 -5.57 13.04
N HIS A 26 10.41 -4.42 12.38
CA HIS A 26 9.13 -3.81 12.04
C HIS A 26 8.52 -4.52 10.83
N GLU A 27 7.21 -4.86 10.90
CA GLU A 27 6.51 -5.56 9.81
C GLU A 27 6.55 -4.81 8.47
N SER A 28 6.63 -3.49 8.53
CA SER A 28 6.74 -2.58 7.38
C SER A 28 8.15 -2.02 7.16
N GLN A 29 9.22 -2.69 7.62
CA GLN A 29 10.61 -2.22 7.50
C GLN A 29 10.92 -1.69 6.09
N GLN A 30 10.67 -2.52 5.08
CA GLN A 30 10.99 -2.20 3.68
C GLN A 30 10.17 -1.01 3.18
N GLU A 31 8.86 -0.94 3.50
CA GLU A 31 8.03 0.20 3.12
C GLU A 31 8.51 1.51 3.76
N ILE A 32 8.95 1.47 5.01
CA ILE A 32 9.53 2.63 5.71
C ILE A 32 10.80 3.08 5.00
N GLN A 33 11.69 2.16 4.61
CA GLN A 33 12.91 2.51 3.88
C GLN A 33 12.58 3.14 2.50
N LEU A 34 11.65 2.55 1.75
CA LEU A 34 11.17 3.10 0.48
C LEU A 34 10.55 4.49 0.63
N PHE A 35 9.81 4.72 1.71
CA PHE A 35 9.27 6.05 2.05
C PHE A 35 10.40 7.03 2.35
N LEU A 36 11.41 6.65 3.14
CA LEU A 36 12.54 7.56 3.44
C LEU A 36 13.35 7.91 2.17
N GLU A 37 13.44 7.03 1.19
CA GLU A 37 14.02 7.36 -0.13
C GLU A 37 13.09 8.18 -1.03
N GLY A 38 11.81 8.33 -0.67
CA GLY A 38 10.82 9.07 -1.47
C GLY A 38 10.21 8.25 -2.60
N VAL A 39 10.46 6.93 -2.64
CA VAL A 39 9.81 6.02 -3.57
C VAL A 39 8.34 5.91 -3.21
N LYS A 40 8.03 5.64 -1.93
CA LYS A 40 6.64 5.55 -1.47
C LYS A 40 6.12 6.93 -1.04
N PRO A 41 5.00 7.43 -1.61
CA PRO A 41 4.51 8.78 -1.35
C PRO A 41 3.82 8.93 0.01
N ALA A 42 3.25 7.83 0.55
CA ALA A 42 2.61 7.81 1.85
C ALA A 42 2.71 6.43 2.53
N LEU A 43 2.64 6.42 3.86
CA LEU A 43 2.63 5.22 4.69
C LEU A 43 1.35 5.15 5.50
N LEU A 44 0.71 3.98 5.53
CA LEU A 44 -0.37 3.67 6.47
C LEU A 44 0.14 2.66 7.50
N LEU A 45 0.39 3.11 8.71
CA LEU A 45 0.93 2.28 9.79
C LEU A 45 -0.01 2.28 10.99
N ARG A 46 0.15 1.30 11.89
CA ARG A 46 -0.40 1.42 13.23
C ARG A 46 0.39 2.47 13.99
N ASN A 47 -0.28 3.36 14.72
CA ASN A 47 0.37 4.39 15.52
C ASN A 47 0.94 3.78 16.81
N LYS A 48 2.05 3.03 16.67
CA LYS A 48 2.71 2.29 17.74
C LYS A 48 4.21 2.15 17.45
N GLY A 49 5.04 2.36 18.45
CA GLY A 49 6.49 2.19 18.36
C GLY A 49 7.22 3.51 18.15
N GLN A 50 8.47 3.57 18.59
CA GLN A 50 9.29 4.78 18.54
C GLN A 50 9.64 5.16 17.10
N ILE A 51 9.73 4.18 16.19
CA ILE A 51 9.96 4.47 14.77
C ILE A 51 8.78 5.24 14.15
N VAL A 52 7.55 4.87 14.50
CA VAL A 52 6.34 5.55 14.02
C VAL A 52 6.21 6.92 14.67
N GLU A 53 6.53 7.04 15.96
CA GLU A 53 6.58 8.34 16.65
C GLU A 53 7.58 9.30 16.02
N SER A 54 8.78 8.83 15.64
CA SER A 54 9.77 9.62 14.92
C SER A 54 9.24 10.07 13.55
N LEU A 55 8.64 9.15 12.76
CA LEU A 55 8.03 9.49 11.48
C LEU A 55 6.93 10.56 11.63
N VAL A 56 5.99 10.38 12.56
CA VAL A 56 4.89 11.33 12.82
C VAL A 56 5.40 12.70 13.30
N THR A 57 6.50 12.73 14.02
CA THR A 57 7.13 13.97 14.52
C THR A 57 7.71 14.80 13.38
N HIS A 58 8.30 14.14 12.38
CA HIS A 58 9.05 14.83 11.32
C HIS A 58 8.33 14.91 9.97
N PHE A 59 7.27 14.12 9.77
CA PHE A 59 6.48 14.13 8.53
C PHE A 59 5.02 14.55 8.76
N PRO A 60 4.40 15.26 7.80
CA PRO A 60 2.97 15.54 7.80
C PRO A 60 2.17 14.26 7.93
N SER A 61 1.24 14.21 8.87
CA SER A 61 0.48 12.99 9.14
C SER A 61 -0.92 13.29 9.68
N VAL A 62 -1.78 12.28 9.60
CA VAL A 62 -3.15 12.30 10.14
C VAL A 62 -3.47 10.96 10.77
N SER A 63 -3.99 11.00 11.99
CA SER A 63 -4.35 9.80 12.75
C SER A 63 -5.83 9.48 12.62
N PHE A 64 -6.13 8.18 12.58
CA PHE A 64 -7.49 7.63 12.55
C PHE A 64 -7.68 6.67 13.74
N PRO A 65 -7.94 7.20 14.96
CA PRO A 65 -8.11 6.36 16.15
C PRO A 65 -9.20 5.28 15.99
N HIS A 66 -10.27 5.59 15.25
CA HIS A 66 -11.37 4.66 14.97
C HIS A 66 -11.02 3.56 13.97
N ARG A 67 -9.95 3.70 13.19
CA ARG A 67 -9.40 2.69 12.28
C ARG A 67 -8.28 1.92 12.98
N PHE A 68 -8.57 1.34 14.14
CA PHE A 68 -7.59 0.57 14.94
C PHE A 68 -6.29 1.35 15.26
N GLY A 69 -6.40 2.67 15.48
CA GLY A 69 -5.24 3.50 15.77
C GLY A 69 -4.27 3.67 14.59
N GLN A 70 -4.75 3.61 13.35
CA GLN A 70 -3.91 3.84 12.17
C GLN A 70 -3.47 5.31 12.04
N VAL A 71 -2.34 5.53 11.40
CA VAL A 71 -1.83 6.85 11.02
C VAL A 71 -1.39 6.82 9.56
N LEU A 72 -1.77 7.84 8.80
CA LEU A 72 -1.34 8.07 7.43
C LEU A 72 -0.29 9.18 7.41
N ILE A 73 0.89 8.89 6.90
CA ILE A 73 2.07 9.75 6.93
C ILE A 73 2.45 10.07 5.49
N PHE A 74 2.70 11.35 5.18
CA PHE A 74 2.92 11.85 3.82
C PHE A 74 4.32 12.43 3.66
N GLN A 75 4.85 12.40 2.44
CA GLN A 75 6.12 13.09 2.12
C GLN A 75 6.03 14.60 2.32
N ASN A 76 4.89 15.22 2.01
CA ASN A 76 4.75 16.67 2.06
C ASN A 76 3.36 17.13 2.53
N GLY A 77 3.30 18.40 2.94
CA GLY A 77 2.08 18.98 3.53
C GLY A 77 0.98 19.27 2.50
N GLU A 78 1.31 19.41 1.22
CA GLU A 78 0.29 19.61 0.18
C GLU A 78 -0.48 18.33 -0.08
N ASP A 79 0.18 17.17 -0.11
CA ASP A 79 -0.50 15.87 -0.24
C ASP A 79 -1.43 15.61 0.95
N LEU A 80 -0.98 15.90 2.18
CA LEU A 80 -1.83 15.83 3.36
C LEU A 80 -3.06 16.77 3.23
N LYS A 81 -2.84 17.99 2.76
CA LYS A 81 -3.91 18.98 2.58
C LYS A 81 -4.92 18.51 1.53
N GLN A 82 -4.46 18.04 0.37
CA GLN A 82 -5.34 17.50 -0.67
C GLN A 82 -6.12 16.29 -0.16
N PHE A 83 -5.47 15.41 0.60
CA PHE A 83 -6.12 14.27 1.22
C PHE A 83 -7.23 14.71 2.19
N ILE A 84 -6.98 15.68 3.07
CA ILE A 84 -7.99 16.19 4.01
C ILE A 84 -9.17 16.83 3.26
N LEU A 85 -8.90 17.61 2.21
CA LEU A 85 -9.95 18.28 1.42
C LEU A 85 -10.84 17.28 0.68
N ASN A 86 -10.29 16.15 0.25
CA ASN A 86 -11.02 15.07 -0.42
C ASN A 86 -11.57 14.02 0.56
N GLY A 87 -11.24 14.13 1.84
CA GLY A 87 -11.61 13.19 2.89
C GLY A 87 -13.12 13.17 3.17
N THR A 88 -13.57 12.12 3.85
CA THR A 88 -14.97 11.98 4.27
C THR A 88 -15.10 12.27 5.76
N PHE A 89 -16.22 12.85 6.19
CA PHE A 89 -16.51 13.08 7.61
C PHE A 89 -17.67 12.19 8.06
N ILE A 90 -17.45 11.36 9.08
CA ILE A 90 -18.38 10.29 9.47
C ILE A 90 -19.32 10.66 10.65
N ARG A 91 -19.30 11.92 11.12
CA ARG A 91 -20.16 12.39 12.22
C ARG A 91 -20.61 13.84 11.99
N VAL A 92 -21.88 14.13 12.26
CA VAL A 92 -22.46 15.46 12.03
C VAL A 92 -22.12 16.44 13.16
N GLU A 93 -22.23 16.00 14.41
CA GLU A 93 -22.05 16.88 15.58
C GLU A 93 -20.57 17.14 15.93
N LYS A 94 -19.72 16.15 15.68
CA LYS A 94 -18.27 16.21 15.85
C LYS A 94 -17.63 15.52 14.66
N PRO A 95 -17.41 16.23 13.54
CA PRO A 95 -16.86 15.63 12.33
C PRO A 95 -15.54 14.93 12.64
N ILE A 96 -15.55 13.61 12.47
CA ILE A 96 -14.36 12.77 12.51
C ILE A 96 -13.95 12.56 11.07
N LEU A 97 -12.73 12.98 10.73
CA LEU A 97 -12.14 12.72 9.42
C LEU A 97 -11.90 11.22 9.25
N ASP A 98 -12.28 10.69 8.11
CA ASP A 98 -12.10 9.31 7.71
C ASP A 98 -11.75 9.23 6.22
N TYR A 99 -11.25 8.08 5.80
CA TYR A 99 -11.01 7.81 4.39
C TYR A 99 -11.85 6.65 3.89
N LYS A 100 -12.17 6.68 2.60
CA LYS A 100 -12.74 5.54 1.91
C LYS A 100 -11.60 4.60 1.53
N THR A 101 -11.69 3.34 1.94
CA THR A 101 -10.68 2.32 1.60
C THR A 101 -10.45 2.23 0.09
N SER A 102 -11.50 2.40 -0.71
CA SER A 102 -11.42 2.38 -2.18
C SER A 102 -10.64 3.54 -2.81
N GLU A 103 -10.35 4.60 -2.06
CA GLU A 103 -9.60 5.77 -2.54
C GLU A 103 -8.19 5.83 -1.93
N LEU A 104 -7.87 4.94 -0.97
CA LEU A 104 -6.61 4.96 -0.25
C LEU A 104 -5.42 4.47 -1.09
N GLY A 105 -5.66 3.55 -2.04
CA GLY A 105 -4.59 2.96 -2.84
C GLY A 105 -3.79 3.98 -3.64
N SER A 106 -4.47 4.97 -4.24
CA SER A 106 -3.80 6.03 -5.00
C SER A 106 -2.93 6.93 -4.11
N VAL A 107 -3.40 7.20 -2.89
CA VAL A 107 -2.65 7.97 -1.88
C VAL A 107 -1.37 7.23 -1.46
N LEU A 108 -1.46 5.91 -1.31
CA LEU A 108 -0.32 5.05 -0.99
C LEU A 108 0.63 4.83 -2.16
N GLY A 109 0.27 5.29 -3.36
CA GLY A 109 1.08 5.22 -4.57
C GLY A 109 0.97 3.90 -5.32
N TYR A 110 -0.14 3.18 -5.17
CA TYR A 110 -0.39 1.95 -5.90
C TYR A 110 -0.76 2.21 -7.37
N PRO A 111 -0.56 1.21 -8.26
CA PRO A 111 -0.91 1.33 -9.67
C PRO A 111 -2.37 1.71 -9.88
N PRO A 112 -2.70 2.55 -10.88
CA PRO A 112 -4.07 2.95 -11.17
C PRO A 112 -5.00 1.78 -11.47
N ASN A 113 -4.58 0.80 -12.26
CA ASN A 113 -5.43 -0.34 -12.64
C ASN A 113 -5.75 -1.19 -11.39
N ALA A 114 -4.74 -1.53 -10.57
CA ALA A 114 -4.95 -2.18 -9.28
C ALA A 114 -5.96 -1.44 -8.38
N CYS A 115 -5.87 -0.10 -8.30
CA CYS A 115 -6.81 0.71 -7.52
C CYS A 115 -8.24 0.65 -8.08
N GLU A 116 -8.38 0.71 -9.41
CA GLU A 116 -9.68 0.65 -10.09
C GLU A 116 -10.36 -0.70 -9.90
N VAL A 117 -9.63 -1.79 -10.10
CA VAL A 117 -10.14 -3.15 -9.90
C VAL A 117 -10.60 -3.35 -8.45
N PHE A 118 -9.78 -2.93 -7.47
CA PHE A 118 -10.16 -3.01 -6.05
C PHE A 118 -11.46 -2.23 -5.76
N LYS A 119 -11.60 -1.03 -6.32
CA LYS A 119 -12.81 -0.21 -6.19
C LYS A 119 -14.04 -0.86 -6.83
N LEU A 120 -13.88 -1.47 -8.01
CA LEU A 120 -14.97 -2.18 -8.70
C LEU A 120 -15.45 -3.39 -7.90
N ASN A 121 -14.52 -4.21 -7.38
CA ASN A 121 -14.85 -5.33 -6.51
C ASN A 121 -15.58 -4.88 -5.24
N GLY A 122 -15.09 -3.82 -4.58
CA GLY A 122 -15.76 -3.25 -3.41
C GLY A 122 -17.19 -2.75 -3.71
N LEU A 123 -17.43 -2.18 -4.90
CA LEU A 123 -18.78 -1.78 -5.32
C LEU A 123 -19.70 -3.00 -5.51
N LYS A 124 -19.20 -4.05 -6.18
CA LYS A 124 -19.94 -5.31 -6.39
C LYS A 124 -20.32 -5.95 -5.05
N GLU A 125 -19.40 -6.00 -4.10
CA GLU A 125 -19.68 -6.48 -2.74
C GLU A 125 -20.74 -5.66 -2.02
N ASN A 126 -20.71 -4.33 -2.14
CA ASN A 126 -21.69 -3.47 -1.49
C ASN A 126 -23.09 -3.68 -2.08
N ILE A 127 -23.20 -3.83 -3.41
CA ILE A 127 -24.46 -4.15 -4.09
C ILE A 127 -24.98 -5.51 -3.62
N ALA A 128 -24.12 -6.54 -3.60
CA ALA A 128 -24.43 -7.88 -3.13
C ALA A 128 -24.98 -7.87 -1.69
N LYS A 129 -24.26 -7.22 -0.76
CA LYS A 129 -24.70 -7.03 0.64
C LYS A 129 -26.05 -6.31 0.74
N SER A 130 -26.26 -5.26 -0.05
CA SER A 130 -27.52 -4.49 -0.03
C SER A 130 -28.73 -5.25 -0.58
N THR A 131 -28.49 -6.23 -1.47
CA THR A 131 -29.54 -7.01 -2.13
C THR A 131 -29.72 -8.40 -1.52
N GLY A 132 -28.90 -8.78 -0.53
CA GLY A 132 -28.93 -10.10 0.10
C GLY A 132 -28.52 -11.22 -0.85
N LYS A 133 -27.69 -10.92 -1.85
CA LYS A 133 -27.19 -11.87 -2.86
C LYS A 133 -25.68 -11.99 -2.78
N ASP A 134 -25.14 -13.01 -3.42
CA ASP A 134 -23.70 -13.15 -3.61
C ASP A 134 -23.19 -12.16 -4.68
N PRO A 135 -21.95 -11.66 -4.56
CA PRO A 135 -21.36 -10.81 -5.57
C PRO A 135 -21.11 -11.61 -6.86
N ILE A 136 -21.50 -11.02 -7.99
CA ILE A 136 -21.40 -11.63 -9.32
C ILE A 136 -20.27 -10.93 -10.09
N ASP A 137 -19.58 -11.67 -10.95
CA ASP A 137 -18.51 -11.19 -11.84
C ASP A 137 -17.36 -10.52 -11.09
N MET A 138 -16.98 -11.03 -9.91
CA MET A 138 -15.81 -10.53 -9.18
C MET A 138 -14.54 -10.75 -10.00
N ILE A 139 -13.68 -9.74 -10.03
CA ILE A 139 -12.36 -9.88 -10.67
C ILE A 139 -11.44 -10.54 -9.65
N GLU A 140 -10.77 -11.62 -10.03
CA GLU A 140 -9.82 -12.29 -9.14
C GLU A 140 -8.59 -11.41 -8.89
N LEU A 141 -8.10 -11.43 -7.65
CA LEU A 141 -7.02 -10.57 -7.19
C LEU A 141 -5.90 -11.37 -6.57
N TYR A 142 -4.69 -11.08 -7.03
CA TYR A 142 -3.47 -11.75 -6.65
C TYR A 142 -2.58 -10.80 -5.84
N PRO A 143 -2.01 -11.27 -4.70
CA PRO A 143 -1.00 -10.52 -3.98
C PRO A 143 0.23 -10.29 -4.85
N VAL A 144 0.68 -9.04 -4.87
CA VAL A 144 1.92 -8.63 -5.52
C VAL A 144 2.83 -7.96 -4.51
N ASP A 145 4.12 -8.27 -4.59
CA ASP A 145 5.18 -7.59 -3.85
C ASP A 145 6.14 -6.94 -4.85
N TYR A 146 6.09 -5.60 -4.96
CA TYR A 146 7.05 -4.80 -5.71
C TYR A 146 8.06 -4.19 -4.75
N HIS A 147 9.16 -4.89 -4.52
CA HIS A 147 10.26 -4.43 -3.66
C HIS A 147 9.86 -4.05 -2.22
N GLY A 148 8.79 -4.61 -1.68
CA GLY A 148 8.16 -4.28 -0.41
C GLY A 148 6.88 -3.47 -0.52
N ILE A 149 6.54 -2.92 -1.69
CA ILE A 149 5.23 -2.30 -1.94
C ILE A 149 4.24 -3.42 -2.24
N LYS A 150 3.46 -3.78 -1.23
CA LYS A 150 2.47 -4.87 -1.31
C LYS A 150 1.10 -4.35 -1.72
N PHE A 151 0.55 -4.91 -2.78
CA PHE A 151 -0.79 -4.58 -3.29
C PHE A 151 -1.44 -5.81 -3.92
N PHE A 152 -2.67 -5.65 -4.42
CA PHE A 152 -3.40 -6.69 -5.12
C PHE A 152 -3.74 -6.22 -6.53
N THR A 153 -3.61 -7.09 -7.52
CA THR A 153 -4.02 -6.81 -8.90
C THR A 153 -4.59 -8.06 -9.59
N SER A 154 -5.20 -7.90 -10.76
CA SER A 154 -5.62 -9.01 -11.61
C SER A 154 -4.49 -9.46 -12.53
N LEU A 155 -4.48 -10.72 -12.98
CA LEU A 155 -3.46 -11.21 -13.91
C LEU A 155 -3.35 -10.36 -15.18
N ASP A 156 -4.49 -9.92 -15.72
CA ASP A 156 -4.55 -9.11 -16.94
C ASP A 156 -3.84 -7.76 -16.82
N HIS A 157 -3.66 -7.24 -15.60
CA HIS A 157 -3.03 -5.93 -15.36
C HIS A 157 -1.65 -6.05 -14.71
N PHE A 158 -1.21 -7.26 -14.35
CA PHE A 158 0.00 -7.44 -13.56
C PHE A 158 1.24 -6.82 -14.23
N GLU A 159 1.48 -7.14 -15.50
CA GLU A 159 2.65 -6.61 -16.22
C GLU A 159 2.59 -5.09 -16.34
N GLU A 160 1.44 -4.53 -16.76
CA GLU A 160 1.24 -3.08 -16.88
C GLU A 160 1.41 -2.34 -15.55
N ASP A 161 0.94 -2.92 -14.45
CA ASP A 161 1.06 -2.37 -13.11
C ASP A 161 2.53 -2.33 -12.64
N ILE A 162 3.29 -3.39 -12.94
CA ILE A 162 4.74 -3.44 -12.64
C ILE A 162 5.49 -2.43 -13.51
N GLU A 163 5.21 -2.35 -14.81
CA GLU A 163 5.82 -1.35 -15.70
C GLU A 163 5.54 0.08 -15.23
N TRP A 164 4.31 0.35 -14.79
CA TRP A 164 3.95 1.65 -14.22
C TRP A 164 4.77 1.96 -12.96
N LEU A 165 4.95 0.98 -12.07
CA LEU A 165 5.76 1.14 -10.85
C LEU A 165 7.23 1.38 -11.18
N LEU A 166 7.81 0.61 -12.11
CA LEU A 166 9.18 0.82 -12.57
C LEU A 166 9.38 2.23 -13.12
N ALA A 167 8.41 2.75 -13.88
CA ALA A 167 8.49 4.08 -14.48
C ALA A 167 8.23 5.23 -13.49
N LYS A 168 7.30 5.07 -12.53
CA LYS A 168 6.84 6.16 -11.63
C LYS A 168 7.43 6.10 -10.23
N ARG A 169 7.93 4.92 -9.84
CA ARG A 169 8.41 4.58 -8.49
C ARG A 169 9.68 3.73 -8.61
N PRO A 170 10.73 4.23 -9.31
CA PRO A 170 11.98 3.50 -9.42
C PRO A 170 12.58 3.30 -8.03
N VAL A 171 12.96 2.06 -7.72
CA VAL A 171 13.60 1.71 -6.45
C VAL A 171 15.11 1.87 -6.59
N PRO A 172 15.79 2.55 -5.65
CA PRO A 172 17.25 2.61 -5.65
C PRO A 172 17.88 1.23 -5.49
N THR A 173 19.00 0.97 -6.16
CA THR A 173 19.66 -0.34 -6.20
C THR A 173 19.96 -0.95 -4.83
N HIS A 174 20.23 -0.15 -3.80
CA HIS A 174 20.47 -0.67 -2.44
C HIS A 174 19.20 -1.14 -1.71
N LEU A 175 18.02 -0.84 -2.23
CA LEU A 175 16.71 -1.28 -1.72
C LEU A 175 15.98 -2.23 -2.67
N GLU A 176 16.54 -2.51 -3.85
CA GLU A 176 15.96 -3.47 -4.79
C GLU A 176 15.91 -4.86 -4.14
N THR A 177 14.72 -5.46 -4.16
CA THR A 177 14.51 -6.88 -3.83
C THR A 177 13.86 -7.60 -5.02
N VAL A 178 13.20 -8.74 -4.83
CA VAL A 178 12.49 -9.42 -5.93
C VAL A 178 11.09 -8.82 -6.15
N ILE A 179 10.61 -8.80 -7.40
CA ILE A 179 9.21 -8.51 -7.72
C ILE A 179 8.47 -9.84 -7.89
N THR A 180 7.36 -10.04 -7.18
CA THR A 180 6.63 -11.31 -7.22
C THR A 180 5.13 -11.15 -7.26
N ILE A 181 4.45 -12.15 -7.84
CA ILE A 181 3.02 -12.38 -7.74
C ILE A 181 2.75 -13.74 -7.09
N GLU A 182 1.78 -13.82 -6.18
CA GLU A 182 1.33 -15.07 -5.57
C GLU A 182 0.11 -15.62 -6.32
N LEU A 183 0.25 -16.76 -6.99
CA LEU A 183 -0.82 -17.46 -7.69
C LEU A 183 -1.37 -18.61 -6.84
N ASP A 184 -2.66 -18.92 -6.98
CA ASP A 184 -3.26 -20.09 -6.35
C ASP A 184 -3.02 -21.36 -7.18
N LYS A 185 -2.62 -22.45 -6.52
CA LYS A 185 -2.50 -23.77 -7.14
C LYS A 185 -3.78 -24.59 -6.93
N PRO A 186 -4.04 -25.58 -7.81
CA PRO A 186 -5.20 -26.48 -7.68
C PRO A 186 -5.31 -27.24 -6.35
N ASN A 187 -4.18 -27.41 -5.65
CA ASN A 187 -4.15 -28.07 -4.34
C ASN A 187 -4.29 -27.10 -3.15
N GLY A 188 -4.69 -25.85 -3.40
CA GLY A 188 -4.86 -24.80 -2.40
C GLY A 188 -3.55 -24.23 -1.85
N LYS A 189 -2.39 -24.59 -2.42
CA LYS A 189 -1.10 -23.98 -2.07
C LYS A 189 -0.84 -22.74 -2.93
N ARG A 190 -0.09 -21.78 -2.40
CA ARG A 190 0.36 -20.61 -3.18
C ARG A 190 1.65 -20.91 -3.94
N LEU A 191 1.73 -20.41 -5.18
CA LEU A 191 2.93 -20.34 -6.00
C LEU A 191 3.42 -18.90 -6.03
N VAL A 192 4.63 -18.65 -5.54
CA VAL A 192 5.28 -17.35 -5.73
C VAL A 192 6.00 -17.37 -7.07
N VAL A 193 5.58 -16.53 -8.01
CA VAL A 193 6.19 -16.37 -9.34
C VAL A 193 6.93 -15.04 -9.37
N LYS A 194 8.16 -15.05 -9.88
CA LYS A 194 8.92 -13.81 -10.07
C LYS A 194 8.48 -13.10 -11.34
N TYR A 195 8.58 -11.78 -11.36
CA TYR A 195 8.20 -10.98 -12.53
C TYR A 195 8.95 -11.40 -13.79
N GLU A 196 10.25 -11.67 -13.72
CA GLU A 196 11.05 -12.10 -14.88
C GLU A 196 10.64 -13.48 -15.44
N ASP A 197 9.96 -14.30 -14.63
CA ASP A 197 9.51 -15.64 -14.98
C ASP A 197 7.99 -15.68 -15.24
N PHE A 198 7.31 -14.54 -15.21
CA PHE A 198 5.85 -14.46 -15.36
C PHE A 198 5.44 -14.72 -16.82
N ASP A 199 4.42 -15.56 -16.99
CA ASP A 199 3.76 -15.81 -18.26
C ASP A 199 2.25 -15.83 -18.03
N LEU A 200 1.55 -14.90 -18.67
CA LEU A 200 0.10 -14.72 -18.51
C LEU A 200 -0.70 -15.95 -18.96
N HIS A 201 -0.24 -16.62 -20.02
CA HIS A 201 -0.95 -17.79 -20.54
C HIS A 201 -0.87 -18.94 -19.55
N TYR A 202 0.32 -19.24 -19.03
CA TYR A 202 0.54 -20.25 -18.00
C TYR A 202 -0.22 -19.93 -16.71
N ALA A 203 -0.23 -18.66 -16.28
CA ALA A 203 -0.96 -18.25 -15.09
C ALA A 203 -2.48 -18.49 -15.22
N LYS A 204 -3.07 -18.22 -16.39
CA LYS A 204 -4.49 -18.51 -16.68
C LYS A 204 -4.79 -20.00 -16.79
N GLU A 205 -3.86 -20.80 -17.29
CA GLU A 205 -4.02 -22.27 -17.29
C GLU A 205 -4.03 -22.85 -15.88
N LEU A 206 -3.24 -22.27 -14.96
CA LEU A 206 -3.27 -22.64 -13.54
C LEU A 206 -4.61 -22.33 -12.90
N GLU A 207 -5.20 -21.16 -13.14
CA GLU A 207 -6.55 -20.78 -12.65
C GLU A 207 -7.62 -21.78 -13.09
N GLN A 208 -7.64 -22.14 -14.38
CA GLN A 208 -8.64 -23.06 -14.93
C GLN A 208 -8.51 -24.49 -14.40
N SER A 209 -7.37 -24.82 -13.78
CA SER A 209 -7.09 -26.13 -13.21
C SER A 209 -7.47 -26.24 -11.74
N CYS A 210 -7.86 -25.13 -11.08
CA CYS A 210 -8.30 -25.03 -9.69
C CYS A 210 -9.80 -25.30 -9.54
#